data_AF-A0A2P9BD13-F1
#
_entry.id   AF-A0A2P9BD13-F1
#
_cell.length_a   1.000
_cell.length_b   1.000
_cell.length_c   1.000
_cell.angle_alpha   90.00
_cell.angle_beta   90.00
_cell.angle_gamma   90.00
#
_symmetry.space_group_name_H-M   'P 1'
#
loop_
_entity.id
_entity.type
_entity.pdbx_description
1 polymer ?
#
loop_
_entity_poly.entity_id
_entity_poly.type
_entity_poly.pdbx_seq_one_letter_code
_entity_poly.pdbx_strand_id
1 'polypeptide(L)'
;MMDEKAYIKDYEIEKATQRLFLKLKNEKIKEDILRKSINEYKETINIVKNLTKKINYKIIIPFSKLAFYEGEIKYTNNIYQNIGCNTFCERTSENAHKYLEKKLDAYEKKYKIISDDIDKLTKEIQLALELEQTSNINKNNINQDDDDHNSKNVFVRPDGFLEIREEYHSSDEENNKHNVKNEKINSLCSNINEIQEKIIKREDDITNINRNENKKDDERTQHDEKHKIIKNKSLNINKQGLLNIQENYTSSSSEIDD
;
A
#
# COMPACT_ATOMS: atom_id res chain seq x y z
N MET A 1 8.23 32.76 -23.28
CA MET A 1 8.62 31.35 -23.50
C MET A 1 9.13 30.71 -22.21
N MET A 2 8.46 30.99 -21.09
CA MET A 2 8.57 30.22 -19.86
C MET A 2 7.39 29.23 -19.84
N ASP A 3 7.56 28.11 -19.14
CA ASP A 3 6.49 27.30 -18.54
C ASP A 3 5.97 26.01 -19.19
N GLU A 4 6.43 25.54 -20.35
CA GLU A 4 6.10 24.15 -20.74
C GLU A 4 6.93 23.11 -19.95
N LYS A 5 8.22 23.37 -19.75
CA LYS A 5 9.13 22.44 -19.05
C LYS A 5 8.89 22.37 -17.53
N ALA A 6 8.37 23.44 -16.92
CA ALA A 6 8.04 23.46 -15.49
C ALA A 6 6.73 22.71 -15.22
N TYR A 7 5.72 22.92 -16.07
CA TYR A 7 4.44 22.23 -15.99
C TYR A 7 4.56 20.70 -16.15
N ILE A 8 5.42 20.25 -17.06
CA ILE A 8 5.69 18.81 -17.26
C ILE A 8 6.36 18.20 -16.02
N LYS A 9 7.31 18.90 -15.39
CA LYS A 9 7.98 18.43 -14.17
C LYS A 9 7.03 18.33 -12.98
N ASP A 10 6.18 19.34 -12.78
CA ASP A 10 5.22 19.35 -11.67
C ASP A 10 4.16 18.22 -11.83
N TYR A 11 3.73 17.92 -13.07
CA TYR A 11 2.84 16.79 -13.39
C TYR A 11 3.50 15.42 -13.13
N GLU A 12 4.79 15.27 -13.44
CA GLU A 12 5.54 14.03 -13.17
C GLU A 12 5.71 13.78 -11.67
N ILE A 13 5.94 14.85 -10.89
CA ILE A 13 6.06 14.79 -9.42
C ILE A 13 4.73 14.39 -8.79
N GLU A 14 3.62 15.01 -9.20
CA GLU A 14 2.28 14.66 -8.70
C GLU A 14 1.92 13.20 -9.01
N LYS A 15 2.24 12.72 -10.21
CA LYS A 15 2.02 11.32 -10.58
C LYS A 15 2.90 10.36 -9.76
N ALA A 16 4.12 10.76 -9.42
CA ALA A 16 5.01 9.98 -8.57
C ALA A 16 4.50 9.88 -7.13
N THR A 17 4.02 10.97 -6.54
CA THR A 17 3.44 10.96 -5.19
C THR A 17 2.18 10.10 -5.13
N GLN A 18 1.29 10.20 -6.12
CA GLN A 18 0.10 9.34 -6.23
C GLN A 18 0.47 7.84 -6.28
N ARG A 19 1.53 7.46 -7.01
CA ARG A 19 2.03 6.07 -7.04
C ARG A 19 2.52 5.58 -5.68
N LEU A 20 3.22 6.43 -4.94
CA LEU A 20 3.68 6.11 -3.58
C LEU A 20 2.49 5.90 -2.63
N PHE A 21 1.48 6.77 -2.68
CA PHE A 21 0.26 6.60 -1.89
C PHE A 21 -0.48 5.30 -2.21
N LEU A 22 -0.63 4.95 -3.49
CA LEU A 22 -1.25 3.70 -3.90
C LEU A 22 -0.46 2.48 -3.39
N LYS A 23 0.86 2.54 -3.46
CA LYS A 23 1.74 1.50 -2.92
C LYS A 23 1.58 1.35 -1.41
N LEU A 24 1.55 2.45 -0.66
CA LEU A 24 1.31 2.46 0.78
C LEU A 24 -0.04 1.83 1.13
N LYS A 25 -1.10 2.18 0.39
CA LYS A 25 -2.44 1.59 0.58
C LYS A 25 -2.44 0.08 0.39
N ASN A 26 -1.76 -0.40 -0.65
CA ASN A 26 -1.65 -1.83 -0.92
C ASN A 26 -0.88 -2.58 0.18
N GLU A 27 0.21 -2.00 0.68
CA GLU A 27 0.95 -2.60 1.80
C GLU A 27 0.12 -2.65 3.08
N LYS A 28 -0.64 -1.60 3.41
CA LYS A 28 -1.58 -1.61 4.55
C LYS A 28 -2.64 -2.70 4.45
N ILE A 29 -3.20 -2.93 3.25
CA ILE A 29 -4.17 -4.03 3.03
C ILE A 29 -3.50 -5.40 3.29
N LYS A 30 -2.26 -5.59 2.84
CA LYS A 30 -1.52 -6.83 3.09
C LYS A 30 -1.24 -7.02 4.58
N GLU A 31 -0.86 -5.96 5.28
CA GLU A 31 -0.67 -5.96 6.73
C GLU A 31 -1.94 -6.40 7.46
N ASP A 32 -3.10 -5.83 7.09
CA ASP A 32 -4.39 -6.17 7.68
C ASP A 32 -4.77 -7.63 7.49
N ILE A 33 -4.59 -8.16 6.28
CA ILE A 33 -4.82 -9.58 5.98
C ILE A 33 -3.92 -10.45 6.87
N LEU A 34 -2.64 -10.08 6.97
CA LEU A 34 -1.66 -10.83 7.73
C LEU A 34 -1.96 -10.83 9.23
N ARG A 35 -2.37 -9.67 9.76
CA ARG A 35 -2.79 -9.49 11.16
C ARG A 35 -4.00 -10.39 11.49
N LYS A 36 -5.00 -10.43 10.60
CA LYS A 36 -6.15 -11.34 10.76
C LYS A 36 -5.70 -12.80 10.78
N SER A 37 -4.86 -13.21 9.83
CA SER A 37 -4.32 -14.57 9.80
C SER A 37 -3.53 -14.92 11.08
N ILE A 38 -2.70 -14.01 11.61
CA ILE A 38 -1.96 -14.22 12.86
C ILE A 38 -2.91 -14.50 14.03
N ASN A 39 -4.00 -13.73 14.13
CA ASN A 39 -5.00 -13.92 15.18
C ASN A 39 -5.71 -15.28 15.03
N GLU A 40 -6.12 -15.65 13.81
CA GLU A 40 -6.70 -16.97 13.52
C GLU A 40 -5.77 -18.12 13.92
N TYR A 41 -4.46 -17.99 13.66
CA TYR A 41 -3.48 -19.00 14.10
C TYR A 41 -3.37 -19.08 15.62
N LYS A 42 -3.34 -17.93 16.32
CA LYS A 42 -3.29 -17.91 17.79
C LYS A 42 -4.52 -18.57 18.42
N GLU A 43 -5.70 -18.30 17.87
CA GLU A 43 -6.95 -18.96 18.27
C GLU A 43 -6.91 -20.46 18.01
N THR A 44 -6.47 -20.87 16.80
CA THR A 44 -6.35 -22.27 16.43
C THR A 44 -5.39 -23.03 17.34
N ILE A 45 -4.23 -22.43 17.67
CA ILE A 45 -3.24 -22.99 18.59
C ILE A 45 -3.86 -23.22 19.98
N ASN A 46 -4.65 -22.26 20.47
CA ASN A 46 -5.35 -22.38 21.75
C ASN A 46 -6.40 -23.50 21.72
N ILE A 47 -7.16 -23.62 20.63
CA ILE A 47 -8.13 -24.71 20.43
C ILE A 47 -7.42 -26.06 20.44
N VAL A 48 -6.36 -26.23 19.65
CA VAL A 48 -5.60 -27.49 19.58
C VAL A 48 -5.00 -27.86 20.94
N LYS A 49 -4.47 -26.87 21.69
CA LYS A 49 -3.98 -27.06 23.05
C LYS A 49 -5.08 -27.48 24.03
N ASN A 50 -6.32 -27.05 23.80
CA ASN A 50 -7.45 -27.50 24.61
C ASN A 50 -7.94 -28.88 24.21
N LEU A 51 -7.91 -29.22 22.91
CA LEU A 51 -8.32 -30.53 22.38
C LEU A 51 -7.48 -31.68 22.95
N THR A 52 -6.19 -31.46 23.23
CA THR A 52 -5.31 -32.49 23.82
C THR A 52 -5.67 -32.88 25.25
N LYS A 53 -6.56 -32.14 25.95
CA LYS A 53 -6.89 -32.39 27.37
C LYS A 53 -7.91 -33.50 27.58
N LYS A 54 -8.81 -33.74 26.63
CA LYS A 54 -9.84 -34.80 26.70
C LYS A 54 -9.97 -35.46 25.34
N ILE A 55 -10.26 -36.76 25.32
CA ILE A 55 -10.36 -37.56 24.08
C ILE A 55 -11.64 -37.24 23.31
N ASN A 56 -12.72 -36.91 24.02
CA ASN A 56 -14.04 -36.66 23.44
C ASN A 56 -14.62 -35.32 23.93
N TYR A 57 -15.23 -34.55 23.04
CA TYR A 57 -15.94 -33.31 23.35
C TYR A 57 -17.31 -33.30 22.68
N LYS A 58 -18.36 -33.02 23.45
CA LYS A 58 -19.66 -32.65 22.89
C LYS A 58 -19.59 -31.21 22.41
N ILE A 59 -19.98 -30.96 21.17
CA ILE A 59 -19.93 -29.66 20.52
C ILE A 59 -21.20 -29.38 19.74
N ILE A 60 -21.44 -28.11 19.45
CA ILE A 60 -22.49 -27.69 18.54
C ILE A 60 -21.83 -27.37 17.20
N ILE A 61 -22.21 -28.10 16.15
CA ILE A 61 -21.63 -27.98 14.81
C ILE A 61 -22.48 -27.01 13.99
N PRO A 62 -21.90 -25.91 13.46
CA PRO A 62 -22.60 -25.03 12.54
C PRO A 62 -22.84 -25.77 11.22
N PHE A 63 -24.10 -25.91 10.83
CA PHE A 63 -24.48 -26.51 9.53
C PHE A 63 -24.83 -25.43 8.50
N SER A 64 -25.51 -24.37 8.93
CA SER A 64 -25.81 -23.21 8.09
C SER A 64 -25.76 -21.91 8.90
N LYS A 65 -26.09 -20.78 8.28
CA LYS A 65 -26.13 -19.47 8.95
C LYS A 65 -27.09 -19.41 10.15
N LEU A 66 -28.16 -20.23 10.16
CA LEU A 66 -29.21 -20.21 11.18
C LEU A 66 -29.44 -21.58 11.85
N ALA A 67 -28.68 -22.61 11.48
CA ALA A 67 -28.91 -23.97 11.94
C ALA A 67 -27.64 -24.62 12.50
N PHE A 68 -27.81 -25.33 13.60
CA PHE A 68 -26.77 -26.02 14.34
C PHE A 68 -27.20 -27.43 14.72
N TYR A 69 -26.26 -28.37 14.72
CA TYR A 69 -26.49 -29.74 15.20
C TYR A 69 -25.67 -30.03 16.45
N GLU A 70 -26.23 -30.85 17.34
CA GLU A 70 -25.43 -31.45 18.41
C GLU A 70 -24.53 -32.54 17.85
N GLY A 71 -23.26 -32.49 18.19
CA GLY A 71 -22.26 -33.44 17.72
C GLY A 71 -21.22 -33.76 18.79
N GLU A 72 -20.34 -34.70 18.49
CA GLU A 72 -19.23 -35.08 19.35
C GLU A 72 -17.95 -35.23 18.53
N ILE A 73 -16.89 -34.54 18.94
CA ILE A 73 -15.53 -34.78 18.44
C ILE A 73 -15.00 -36.01 19.18
N LYS A 74 -14.61 -37.04 18.44
CA LYS A 74 -13.94 -38.23 18.95
C LYS A 74 -12.49 -38.25 18.50
N TYR A 75 -11.62 -38.87 19.31
CA TYR A 75 -10.19 -39.04 19.00
C TYR A 75 -9.44 -37.72 18.79
N THR A 76 -9.60 -36.78 19.71
CA THR A 76 -8.93 -35.45 19.69
C THR A 76 -7.40 -35.50 19.72
N ASN A 77 -6.81 -36.68 19.92
CA ASN A 77 -5.37 -36.92 19.80
C ASN A 77 -4.88 -36.83 18.36
N ASN A 78 -5.77 -37.04 17.38
CA ASN A 78 -5.45 -36.99 15.97
C ASN A 78 -6.27 -35.88 15.30
N ILE A 79 -5.60 -35.10 14.45
CA ILE A 79 -6.25 -34.07 13.65
C ILE A 79 -5.82 -34.13 12.19
N TYR A 80 -6.74 -33.79 11.30
CA TYR A 80 -6.43 -33.59 9.90
C TYR A 80 -5.82 -32.21 9.69
N GLN A 81 -4.58 -32.19 9.22
CA GLN A 81 -3.86 -30.97 8.89
C GLN A 81 -3.73 -30.82 7.38
N ASN A 82 -4.07 -29.64 6.86
CA ASN A 82 -3.84 -29.28 5.47
C ASN A 82 -2.34 -29.06 5.23
N ILE A 83 -1.75 -29.82 4.30
CA ILE A 83 -0.33 -29.71 3.92
C ILE A 83 -0.11 -28.92 2.62
N GLY A 84 -1.20 -28.53 1.92
CA GLY A 84 -1.19 -27.83 0.65
C GLY A 84 -1.88 -28.63 -0.47
N CYS A 85 -2.17 -27.97 -1.60
CA CYS A 85 -2.80 -28.58 -2.78
C CYS A 85 -4.08 -29.38 -2.51
N ASN A 86 -4.91 -28.92 -1.56
CA ASN A 86 -6.11 -29.63 -1.08
C ASN A 86 -5.84 -31.04 -0.52
N THR A 87 -4.61 -31.31 -0.09
CA THR A 87 -4.21 -32.58 0.52
C THR A 87 -4.17 -32.44 2.04
N PHE A 88 -4.74 -33.44 2.72
CA PHE A 88 -4.78 -33.52 4.17
C PHE A 88 -4.01 -34.72 4.67
N CYS A 89 -3.33 -34.56 5.80
CA CYS A 89 -2.58 -35.61 6.46
C CYS A 89 -3.06 -35.71 7.91
N GLU A 90 -3.30 -36.93 8.38
CA GLU A 90 -3.57 -37.21 9.79
C GLU A 90 -2.27 -37.02 10.58
N ARG A 91 -2.33 -36.20 11.63
CA ARG A 91 -1.21 -35.96 12.54
C ARG A 91 -1.68 -36.01 13.98
N THR A 92 -0.76 -36.34 14.88
CA THR A 92 -1.01 -36.17 16.30
C THR A 92 -1.18 -34.68 16.63
N SER A 93 -2.04 -34.39 17.59
CA SER A 93 -2.37 -33.01 17.99
C SER A 93 -1.15 -32.24 18.50
N GLU A 94 -0.19 -32.92 19.14
CA GLU A 94 1.09 -32.31 19.53
C GLU A 94 1.95 -31.89 18.32
N ASN A 95 2.06 -32.75 17.30
CA ASN A 95 2.81 -32.44 16.10
C ASN A 95 2.15 -31.31 15.29
N ALA A 96 0.82 -31.32 15.25
CA ALA A 96 0.07 -30.25 14.62
C ALA A 96 0.23 -28.92 15.37
N HIS A 97 0.23 -28.93 16.70
CA HIS A 97 0.52 -27.75 17.53
C HIS A 97 1.90 -27.16 17.21
N LYS A 98 2.96 -27.98 17.22
CA LYS A 98 4.31 -27.56 16.85
C LYS A 98 4.39 -27.00 15.42
N TYR A 99 3.64 -27.58 14.48
CA TYR A 99 3.58 -27.07 13.12
C TYR A 99 2.90 -25.70 13.05
N LEU A 100 1.80 -25.50 13.78
CA LEU A 100 1.08 -24.23 13.84
C LEU A 100 1.96 -23.13 14.47
N GLU A 101 2.72 -23.44 15.51
CA GLU A 101 3.69 -22.50 16.12
C GLU A 101 4.76 -22.07 15.11
N LYS A 102 5.39 -23.02 14.42
CA LYS A 102 6.37 -22.70 13.36
C LYS A 102 5.77 -21.83 12.25
N LYS A 103 4.51 -22.06 11.92
CA LYS A 103 3.81 -21.30 10.90
C LYS A 103 3.48 -19.89 11.39
N LEU A 104 3.07 -19.75 12.65
CA LEU A 104 2.85 -18.46 13.31
C LEU A 104 4.14 -17.62 13.30
N ASP A 105 5.28 -18.19 13.69
CA ASP A 105 6.58 -17.50 13.64
C ASP A 105 6.92 -17.00 12.23
N ALA A 106 6.61 -17.80 11.21
CA ALA A 106 6.83 -17.40 9.82
C ALA A 106 5.91 -16.23 9.40
N TYR A 107 4.68 -16.18 9.89
CA TYR A 107 3.76 -15.06 9.67
C TYR A 107 4.19 -13.79 10.43
N GLU A 108 4.65 -13.92 11.67
CA GLU A 108 5.16 -12.78 12.46
C GLU A 108 6.42 -12.16 11.80
N LYS A 109 7.32 -12.98 11.27
CA LYS A 109 8.46 -12.49 10.47
C LYS A 109 8.03 -11.72 9.23
N LYS A 110 7.03 -12.25 8.49
CA LYS A 110 6.47 -11.55 7.33
C LYS A 110 5.80 -10.23 7.72
N TYR A 111 5.14 -10.21 8.88
CA TYR A 111 4.47 -9.02 9.39
C TYR A 111 5.46 -7.92 9.70
N LYS A 112 6.58 -8.28 10.32
CA LYS A 112 7.68 -7.35 10.58
C LYS A 112 8.22 -6.73 9.29
N ILE A 113 8.48 -7.54 8.26
CA ILE A 113 8.99 -7.04 6.96
C ILE A 113 8.02 -6.03 6.35
N ILE A 114 6.72 -6.34 6.32
CA ILE A 114 5.71 -5.44 5.76
C ILE A 114 5.58 -4.16 6.59
N SER A 115 5.65 -4.26 7.93
CA SER A 115 5.64 -3.10 8.82
C SER A 115 6.83 -2.17 8.55
N ASP A 116 8.03 -2.74 8.42
CA ASP A 116 9.25 -1.97 8.11
C ASP A 116 9.13 -1.28 6.73
N ASP A 117 8.53 -1.95 5.74
CA ASP A 117 8.26 -1.39 4.41
C ASP A 117 7.23 -0.24 4.46
N ILE A 118 6.17 -0.37 5.27
CA ILE A 118 5.18 0.69 5.49
C ILE A 118 5.83 1.91 6.13
N ASP A 119 6.67 1.72 7.15
CA ASP A 119 7.40 2.81 7.80
C ASP A 119 8.34 3.52 6.83
N LYS A 120 9.04 2.76 5.98
CA LYS A 120 9.91 3.31 4.94
C LYS A 120 9.11 4.15 3.93
N LEU A 121 8.00 3.61 3.41
CA LEU A 121 7.15 4.32 2.45
C LEU A 121 6.51 5.57 3.07
N THR A 122 6.14 5.51 4.34
CA THR A 122 5.55 6.65 5.05
C THR A 122 6.56 7.79 5.20
N LYS A 123 7.82 7.47 5.55
CA LYS A 123 8.91 8.45 5.61
C LYS A 123 9.24 9.05 4.24
N GLU A 124 9.23 8.23 3.20
CA GLU A 124 9.47 8.68 1.83
C GLU A 124 8.38 9.66 1.36
N ILE A 125 7.10 9.36 1.64
CA ILE A 125 5.98 10.26 1.35
C ILE A 125 6.10 11.56 2.16
N GLN A 126 6.44 11.49 3.44
CA GLN A 126 6.63 12.67 4.29
C GLN A 126 7.72 13.59 3.73
N LEU A 127 8.86 13.03 3.34
CA LEU A 127 9.96 13.78 2.75
C LEU A 127 9.58 14.40 1.39
N ALA A 128 8.83 13.67 0.56
CA ALA A 128 8.33 14.21 -0.71
C ALA A 128 7.41 15.42 -0.50
N LEU A 129 6.51 15.36 0.50
CA LEU A 129 5.63 16.47 0.86
C LEU A 129 6.38 17.69 1.40
N GLU A 130 7.44 17.48 2.19
CA GLU A 130 8.28 18.56 2.71
C GLU A 130 9.07 19.27 1.59
N LEU A 131 9.61 18.50 0.63
CA LEU A 131 10.28 19.05 -0.55
C LEU A 131 9.31 19.87 -1.42
N GLU A 132 8.07 19.41 -1.61
CA GLU A 132 7.06 20.16 -2.36
C GLU A 132 6.76 21.52 -1.69
N GLN A 133 6.61 21.53 -0.36
CA GLN A 133 6.35 22.76 0.41
C GLN A 133 7.49 23.76 0.32
N THR A 134 8.74 23.32 0.53
CA THR A 134 9.92 24.19 0.42
C THR A 134 10.12 24.75 -0.99
N SER A 135 9.83 23.96 -2.02
CA SER A 135 9.88 24.43 -3.41
C SER A 135 8.85 25.53 -3.71
N ASN A 136 7.64 25.42 -3.16
CA ASN A 136 6.58 26.42 -3.33
C ASN A 136 6.84 27.71 -2.53
N ILE A 137 7.42 27.61 -1.33
CA ILE A 137 7.82 28.79 -0.55
C ILE A 137 8.91 29.59 -1.30
N ASN A 138 9.90 28.91 -1.87
CA ASN A 138 10.95 29.56 -2.66
C ASN A 138 10.41 30.17 -3.96
N LYS A 139 9.43 29.55 -4.63
CA LYS A 139 8.76 30.15 -5.81
C LYS A 139 7.98 31.43 -5.46
N ASN A 140 7.33 31.47 -4.29
CA ASN A 140 6.52 32.62 -3.87
C ASN A 140 7.36 33.82 -3.36
N ASN A 141 8.58 33.57 -2.89
CA ASN A 141 9.50 34.63 -2.44
C ASN A 141 10.32 35.28 -3.58
N ILE A 142 10.21 34.80 -4.82
CA ILE A 142 10.91 35.40 -5.98
C ILE A 142 10.13 36.61 -6.56
N ASN A 143 8.88 36.83 -6.14
CA ASN A 143 8.04 37.94 -6.60
C ASN A 143 7.95 39.12 -5.62
N GLN A 144 8.79 39.15 -4.58
CA GLN A 144 9.00 40.35 -3.78
C GLN A 144 10.41 40.87 -4.05
N ASP A 145 10.47 41.93 -4.86
CA ASP A 145 11.57 42.87 -4.85
C ASP A 145 11.83 43.27 -3.40
N ASP A 146 12.95 42.84 -2.81
CA ASP A 146 13.69 43.49 -1.71
C ASP A 146 14.96 42.67 -1.36
N ASP A 147 16.12 43.16 -1.81
CA ASP A 147 17.47 43.14 -1.19
C ASP A 147 18.13 41.83 -0.66
N ASP A 148 18.79 41.12 -1.59
CA ASP A 148 20.23 40.78 -1.67
C ASP A 148 21.12 40.28 -0.48
N HIS A 149 20.61 39.74 0.64
CA HIS A 149 21.56 39.30 1.71
C HIS A 149 21.45 37.91 2.38
N ASN A 150 20.66 36.95 1.90
CA ASN A 150 20.59 35.65 2.62
C ASN A 150 20.62 34.35 1.80
N SER A 151 20.89 34.40 0.49
CA SER A 151 20.95 33.20 -0.38
C SER A 151 22.33 32.93 -1.00
N LYS A 152 23.36 33.73 -0.70
CA LYS A 152 24.70 33.60 -1.30
C LYS A 152 25.50 32.35 -0.87
N ASN A 153 24.97 31.54 0.04
CA ASN A 153 25.73 30.46 0.69
C ASN A 153 25.31 29.05 0.28
N VAL A 154 24.35 28.87 -0.63
CA VAL A 154 23.86 27.55 -1.04
C VAL A 154 23.95 27.40 -2.56
N PHE A 155 24.81 26.47 -3.02
CA PHE A 155 25.08 26.21 -4.42
C PHE A 155 24.79 24.75 -4.77
N VAL A 156 24.26 24.48 -5.97
CA VAL A 156 24.15 23.11 -6.49
C VAL A 156 25.35 22.86 -7.39
N ARG A 157 26.18 21.87 -7.07
CA ARG A 157 27.32 21.49 -7.92
C ARG A 157 26.84 20.80 -9.20
N PRO A 158 27.65 20.81 -10.28
CA PRO A 158 27.33 20.11 -11.53
C PRO A 158 27.15 18.59 -11.40
N ASP A 159 27.63 18.00 -10.30
CA ASP A 159 27.47 16.59 -9.95
C ASP A 159 26.12 16.26 -9.28
N GLY A 160 25.28 17.29 -9.02
CA GLY A 160 23.97 17.16 -8.41
C GLY A 160 23.95 17.21 -6.88
N PHE A 161 25.09 17.39 -6.22
CA PHE A 161 25.15 17.57 -4.77
C PHE A 161 24.98 19.03 -4.35
N LEU A 162 24.31 19.26 -3.21
CA LEU A 162 24.15 20.59 -2.62
C LEU A 162 25.40 20.94 -1.80
N GLU A 163 26.02 22.07 -2.11
CA GLU A 163 27.18 22.62 -1.41
C GLU A 163 26.76 23.89 -0.66
N ILE A 164 26.90 23.86 0.67
CA ILE A 164 26.66 25.02 1.53
C ILE A 164 28.04 25.59 1.90
N ARG A 165 28.29 26.85 1.53
CA ARG A 165 29.50 27.59 1.89
C ARG A 165 29.15 28.66 2.90
N GLU A 166 29.67 28.57 4.10
CA GLU A 166 29.56 29.65 5.07
C GLU A 166 30.53 30.78 4.67
N GLU A 167 30.06 32.03 4.71
CA GLU A 167 30.94 33.19 4.53
C GLU A 167 31.86 33.28 5.75
N TYR A 168 33.18 33.24 5.51
CA TYR A 168 34.17 33.36 6.58
C TYR A 168 34.19 34.80 7.11
N HIS A 169 33.77 35.02 8.35
CA HIS A 169 33.93 36.29 9.02
C HIS A 169 35.12 36.23 9.96
N SER A 170 36.07 37.14 9.78
CA SER A 170 37.28 37.26 10.61
C SER A 170 37.00 37.59 12.10
N SER A 171 35.74 37.79 12.47
CA SER A 171 35.26 37.94 13.84
C SER A 171 34.95 36.62 14.56
N ASP A 172 34.89 35.50 13.83
CA ASP A 172 34.54 34.19 14.39
C ASP A 172 35.70 33.54 15.18
N GLU A 173 36.89 34.14 15.16
CA GLU A 173 38.03 33.72 15.97
C GLU A 173 37.93 34.18 17.44
N GLU A 174 37.05 35.13 17.76
CA GLU A 174 36.88 35.65 19.13
C GLU A 174 35.41 35.74 19.54
N ASN A 175 34.77 34.61 19.85
CA ASN A 175 34.00 34.46 21.09
C ASN A 175 33.35 33.08 21.23
N ASN A 176 33.68 32.42 22.33
CA ASN A 176 32.97 31.27 22.85
C ASN A 176 31.55 31.68 23.32
N LYS A 177 30.55 30.87 22.95
CA LYS A 177 29.17 30.76 23.48
C LYS A 177 28.22 31.95 23.23
N HIS A 178 27.19 31.72 22.39
CA HIS A 178 25.80 31.85 22.87
C HIS A 178 24.74 31.21 21.94
N ASN A 179 23.76 30.59 22.60
CA ASN A 179 22.49 30.06 22.08
C ASN A 179 21.74 31.02 21.15
N VAL A 180 21.39 30.58 19.94
CA VAL A 180 20.22 31.08 19.20
C VAL A 180 19.47 29.91 18.57
N LYS A 181 18.64 29.24 19.37
CA LYS A 181 17.53 28.39 18.91
C LYS A 181 16.34 28.73 19.80
N ASN A 182 15.21 29.15 19.22
CA ASN A 182 13.87 28.63 19.58
C ASN A 182 12.65 29.39 19.00
N GLU A 183 12.78 30.56 18.35
CA GLU A 183 11.55 31.27 17.92
C GLU A 183 10.97 30.79 16.58
N LYS A 184 11.79 30.35 15.61
CA LYS A 184 11.31 29.87 14.30
C LYS A 184 10.69 28.47 14.29
N ILE A 185 10.87 27.68 15.36
CA ILE A 185 10.34 26.30 15.43
C ILE A 185 8.89 26.30 15.93
N ASN A 186 8.51 27.30 16.72
CA ASN A 186 7.15 27.37 17.28
C ASN A 186 6.08 27.76 16.25
N SER A 187 6.43 28.46 15.15
CA SER A 187 5.47 28.74 14.07
C SER A 187 5.27 27.55 13.11
N LEU A 188 6.15 26.54 13.15
CA LEU A 188 6.05 25.35 12.31
C LEU A 188 5.03 24.33 12.86
N CYS A 189 4.82 24.31 14.18
CA CYS A 189 3.86 23.40 14.85
C CYS A 189 2.39 23.80 14.65
N SER A 190 2.10 25.07 14.33
CA SER A 190 0.73 25.57 14.15
C SER A 190 0.06 25.04 12.88
N ASN A 191 0.83 24.61 11.88
CA ASN A 191 0.34 24.22 10.55
C ASN A 191 0.06 22.71 10.39
N ILE A 192 0.26 21.90 11.42
CA ILE A 192 -0.01 20.45 11.37
C ILE A 192 -1.52 20.18 11.19
N ASN A 193 -2.37 21.03 11.78
CA ASN A 193 -3.83 20.89 11.67
C ASN A 193 -4.34 21.21 10.24
N GLU A 194 -3.75 22.19 9.55
CA GLU A 194 -4.10 22.49 8.16
C GLU A 194 -3.65 21.40 7.17
N ILE A 195 -2.53 20.72 7.47
CA ILE A 195 -2.04 19.58 6.69
C ILE A 195 -2.99 18.38 6.84
N GLN A 196 -3.49 18.11 8.05
CA GLN A 196 -4.50 17.07 8.28
C GLN A 196 -5.84 17.38 7.59
N GLU A 197 -6.30 18.63 7.61
CA GLU A 197 -7.52 19.02 6.89
C GLU A 197 -7.39 18.91 5.36
N LYS A 198 -6.22 19.20 4.79
CA LYS A 198 -5.97 19.02 3.34
C LYS A 198 -5.87 17.54 2.94
N ILE A 199 -5.43 16.67 3.85
CA ILE A 199 -5.44 15.21 3.66
C ILE A 199 -6.89 14.71 3.65
N ILE A 200 -7.72 15.12 4.61
CA ILE A 200 -9.14 14.71 4.71
C ILE A 200 -9.96 15.21 3.50
N LYS A 201 -9.79 16.48 3.10
CA LYS A 201 -10.52 17.04 1.95
C LYS A 201 -10.20 16.32 0.62
N ARG A 202 -8.94 15.87 0.43
CA ARG A 202 -8.55 15.08 -0.75
C ARG A 202 -9.04 13.63 -0.69
N GLU A 203 -9.28 13.07 0.48
CA GLU A 203 -9.90 11.75 0.65
C GLU A 203 -11.41 11.77 0.29
N ASP A 204 -12.13 12.85 0.63
CA ASP A 204 -13.56 13.00 0.34
C ASP A 204 -13.86 13.20 -1.16
N ASP A 205 -13.00 13.91 -1.89
CA ASP A 205 -13.15 14.11 -3.34
C ASP A 205 -12.95 12.81 -4.13
N ILE A 206 -12.04 11.93 -3.68
CA ILE A 206 -11.78 10.62 -4.31
C ILE A 206 -12.92 9.63 -4.01
N THR A 207 -13.55 9.70 -2.84
CA THR A 207 -14.70 8.85 -2.51
C THR A 207 -15.98 9.28 -3.24
N ASN A 208 -16.20 10.58 -3.48
CA ASN A 208 -17.35 11.07 -4.25
C ASN A 208 -17.28 10.73 -5.75
N ILE A 209 -16.09 10.71 -6.35
CA ILE A 209 -15.90 10.26 -7.74
C ILE A 209 -16.22 8.76 -7.85
N ASN A 210 -15.73 7.93 -6.92
CA ASN A 210 -16.01 6.49 -6.91
C ASN A 210 -17.46 6.13 -6.52
N ARG A 211 -18.19 7.02 -5.84
CA ARG A 211 -19.62 6.81 -5.48
C ARG A 211 -20.57 7.18 -6.63
N ASN A 212 -20.16 8.10 -7.51
CA ASN A 212 -20.94 8.50 -8.68
C ASN A 212 -20.75 7.56 -9.88
N GLU A 213 -19.62 6.85 -9.98
CA GLU A 213 -19.44 5.78 -10.97
C GLU A 213 -20.21 4.51 -10.59
N ASN A 214 -20.31 4.18 -9.30
CA ASN A 214 -21.08 3.00 -8.84
C ASN A 214 -22.60 3.23 -8.74
N LYS A 215 -23.10 4.47 -8.82
CA LYS A 215 -24.56 4.75 -8.78
C LYS A 215 -25.24 4.76 -10.15
N LYS A 216 -24.50 4.76 -11.26
CA LYS A 216 -25.10 4.67 -12.60
C LYS A 216 -25.50 3.25 -13.00
N ASP A 217 -25.02 2.24 -12.28
CA ASP A 217 -25.32 0.83 -12.54
C ASP A 217 -26.45 0.24 -11.66
N ASP A 218 -26.90 0.96 -10.62
CA ASP A 218 -27.90 0.44 -9.65
C ASP A 218 -29.35 0.94 -9.84
N GLU A 219 -29.63 1.85 -10.78
CA GLU A 219 -31.00 2.35 -11.03
C GLU A 219 -31.74 1.70 -12.22
N ARG A 220 -31.29 0.53 -12.69
CA ARG A 220 -32.01 -0.25 -13.72
C ARG A 220 -32.12 -1.74 -13.39
N THR A 221 -32.60 -2.09 -12.20
CA THR A 221 -33.20 -3.43 -12.02
C THR A 221 -34.15 -3.49 -10.83
N GLN A 222 -35.40 -3.09 -11.04
CA GLN A 222 -36.55 -3.72 -10.39
C GLN A 222 -37.61 -4.00 -11.45
N HIS A 223 -38.15 -5.23 -11.40
CA HIS A 223 -39.21 -5.82 -12.23
C HIS A 223 -38.81 -6.35 -13.62
N ASP A 224 -38.37 -7.61 -13.71
CA ASP A 224 -39.28 -8.75 -13.94
C ASP A 224 -38.51 -10.06 -14.20
N GLU A 225 -39.03 -11.15 -13.65
CA GLU A 225 -38.51 -12.51 -13.81
C GLU A 225 -38.42 -12.93 -15.29
N LYS A 226 -37.22 -13.33 -15.73
CA LYS A 226 -36.98 -14.41 -16.72
C LYS A 226 -35.49 -14.72 -16.83
N HIS A 227 -35.14 -15.98 -16.61
CA HIS A 227 -33.80 -16.54 -16.73
C HIS A 227 -33.03 -16.06 -17.98
N LYS A 228 -31.86 -15.44 -17.78
CA LYS A 228 -30.88 -15.22 -18.85
C LYS A 228 -29.53 -15.79 -18.43
N ILE A 229 -29.24 -16.97 -18.99
CA ILE A 229 -27.95 -17.63 -18.94
C ILE A 229 -26.90 -16.69 -19.54
N ILE A 230 -25.91 -16.28 -18.73
CA ILE A 230 -24.73 -15.56 -19.22
C ILE A 230 -23.92 -16.57 -20.05
N LYS A 231 -24.04 -16.50 -21.38
CA LYS A 231 -23.19 -17.26 -22.30
C LYS A 231 -21.79 -16.66 -22.27
N ASN A 232 -20.88 -17.30 -21.55
CA ASN A 232 -19.46 -17.08 -21.72
C ASN A 232 -19.10 -17.37 -23.18
N LYS A 233 -18.50 -16.38 -23.86
CA LYS A 233 -18.09 -16.48 -25.26
C LYS A 233 -16.97 -17.52 -25.35
N SER A 234 -17.24 -18.68 -25.94
CA SER A 234 -16.25 -19.74 -26.14
C SER A 234 -15.13 -19.27 -27.07
N LEU A 235 -13.88 -19.64 -26.74
CA LEU A 235 -12.70 -19.38 -27.57
C LEU A 235 -12.90 -19.98 -28.97
N ASN A 236 -12.41 -19.28 -30.01
CA ASN A 236 -12.48 -19.74 -31.40
C ASN A 236 -11.37 -20.76 -31.67
N ILE A 237 -11.72 -22.05 -31.59
CA ILE A 237 -10.79 -23.18 -31.66
C ILE A 237 -11.14 -24.02 -32.90
N ASN A 238 -10.13 -24.51 -33.63
CA ASN A 238 -10.31 -25.39 -34.79
C ASN A 238 -10.64 -26.84 -34.36
N LYS A 239 -10.95 -27.72 -35.33
CA LYS A 239 -11.27 -29.15 -35.07
C LYS A 239 -10.14 -29.94 -34.39
N GLN A 240 -8.93 -29.38 -34.30
CA GLN A 240 -7.75 -29.98 -33.68
C GLN A 240 -7.44 -29.38 -32.30
N GLY A 241 -8.27 -28.46 -31.78
CA GLY A 241 -8.06 -27.88 -30.45
C GLY A 241 -7.13 -26.67 -30.41
N LEU A 242 -6.75 -26.09 -31.56
CA LEU A 242 -5.87 -24.92 -31.65
C LEU A 242 -6.66 -23.63 -31.88
N LEU A 243 -6.21 -22.53 -31.26
CA LEU A 243 -6.84 -21.22 -31.38
C LEU A 243 -6.67 -20.67 -32.81
N ASN A 244 -7.75 -20.21 -33.44
CA ASN A 244 -7.69 -19.53 -34.73
C ASN A 244 -7.19 -18.10 -34.53
N ILE A 245 -5.91 -17.87 -34.81
CA ILE A 245 -5.28 -16.54 -34.83
C ILE A 245 -4.98 -16.20 -36.29
N GLN A 246 -5.52 -15.07 -36.79
CA GLN A 246 -5.08 -14.48 -38.06
C GLN A 246 -3.97 -13.49 -37.75
N GLU A 247 -2.76 -13.76 -38.26
CA GLU A 247 -1.63 -12.84 -38.15
C GLU A 247 -1.63 -11.91 -39.37
N ASN A 248 -1.88 -10.62 -39.15
CA ASN A 248 -1.72 -9.60 -40.18
C ASN A 248 -0.27 -9.11 -40.19
N TYR A 249 0.57 -9.69 -41.04
CA TYR A 249 1.90 -9.17 -41.32
C TYR A 249 1.80 -8.05 -42.36
N THR A 250 1.94 -6.79 -41.93
CA THR A 250 2.29 -5.70 -42.83
C THR A 250 3.81 -5.69 -43.00
N SER A 251 4.31 -6.36 -44.03
CA SER A 251 5.70 -6.25 -44.44
C SER A 251 5.94 -4.87 -45.04
N SER A 252 6.66 -4.01 -44.32
CA SER A 252 7.17 -2.74 -44.84
C SER A 252 8.36 -3.06 -45.74
N SER A 253 8.10 -3.36 -47.01
CA SER A 253 9.15 -3.48 -48.04
C SER A 253 9.54 -2.05 -48.43
N SER A 254 10.73 -1.63 -48.04
CA SER A 254 11.39 -0.43 -48.56
C SER A 254 11.74 -0.68 -50.03
N GLU A 255 11.01 -0.03 -50.94
CA GLU A 255 11.44 0.14 -52.32
C GLU A 255 12.75 0.94 -52.30
N ILE A 256 13.81 0.33 -52.82
CA ILE A 256 15.06 1.01 -53.18
C ILE A 256 14.88 1.36 -54.65
N ASP A 257 14.70 2.66 -54.93
CA ASP A 257 14.71 3.20 -56.28
C ASP A 257 16.15 3.19 -56.82
N ASP A 258 16.34 2.58 -58.00
CA ASP A 258 17.52 2.73 -58.86
C ASP A 258 17.36 3.94 -59.81
#